data_AF-A0A7X5TDQ5-F1
#
_entry.id   AF-A0A7X5TDQ5-F1
#
_cell.length_a   1.000
_cell.length_b   1.000
_cell.length_c   1.000
_cell.angle_alpha   90.00
_cell.angle_beta   90.00
_cell.angle_gamma   90.00
#
_symmetry.space_group_name_H-M   'P 1'
#
loop_
_entity.id
_entity.type
_entity.pdbx_description
1 polymer ?
#
loop_
_entity_poly.entity_id
_entity_poly.type
_entity_poly.pdbx_seq_one_letter_code
_entity_poly.pdbx_strand_id
1 'polypeptide(L)'
;MVETAAHLVENVIPCVSVRQFVISFPMRIRYYLQTHKILQAVLRIVVDEIRKRLIACGPDNPDPKIGAITFIQHFGKTLNYHPHFHLIVADGLFSTNGDDLLFHEVSLSPGDIADTEFGIRKRVLKYFGNQGWFDKETIEKMTSNENSGFSLDANVRIPSWDREGLERLIRYCARPCFASENLRWNGPWIHYRLPKPTHTGKTFVQIEPLEFIGKGSGKGVRPDIRTFLIDVSGMSECSV
;
A
#
# COMPACT_ATOMS: atom_id res chain seq x y z
N MET A 1 10.86 1.36 14.55
CA MET A 1 9.48 1.00 14.15
C MET A 1 8.47 1.32 15.23
N VAL A 2 8.69 0.87 16.47
CA VAL A 2 7.83 1.21 17.61
C VAL A 2 7.69 2.73 17.78
N GLU A 3 8.82 3.44 17.83
CA GLU A 3 8.86 4.90 17.96
C GLU A 3 8.17 5.63 16.80
N THR A 4 8.38 5.20 15.55
CA THR A 4 7.70 5.77 14.37
C THR A 4 6.19 5.52 14.40
N ALA A 5 5.75 4.35 14.86
CA ALA A 5 4.32 4.04 14.95
C ALA A 5 3.64 4.87 16.04
N ALA A 6 4.25 4.95 17.23
CA ALA A 6 3.76 5.77 18.33
C ALA A 6 3.67 7.25 17.90
N HIS A 7 4.71 7.79 17.26
CA HIS A 7 4.67 9.17 16.76
C HIS A 7 3.51 9.41 15.79
N LEU A 8 3.26 8.47 14.87
CA LEU A 8 2.17 8.58 13.91
C LEU A 8 0.79 8.56 14.55
N VAL A 9 0.60 7.70 15.54
CA VAL A 9 -0.65 7.67 16.32
C VAL A 9 -0.77 8.92 17.16
N GLU A 10 0.26 9.36 17.86
CA GLU A 10 0.11 10.45 18.83
C GLU A 10 0.05 11.83 18.18
N ASN A 11 0.75 12.04 17.05
CA ASN A 11 1.03 13.38 16.54
C ASN A 11 0.56 13.63 15.10
N VAL A 12 0.23 12.59 14.31
CA VAL A 12 -0.04 12.76 12.87
C VAL A 12 -1.45 12.36 12.48
N ILE A 13 -1.92 11.19 12.93
CA ILE A 13 -3.23 10.67 12.54
C ILE A 13 -4.29 11.19 13.52
N PRO A 14 -5.29 11.97 13.07
CA PRO A 14 -6.35 12.46 13.96
C PRO A 14 -7.17 11.31 14.55
N CYS A 15 -7.99 11.59 15.56
CA CYS A 15 -8.90 10.62 16.19
C CYS A 15 -10.11 10.32 15.28
N VAL A 16 -9.86 9.68 14.14
CA VAL A 16 -10.85 9.28 13.14
C VAL A 16 -10.76 7.78 12.85
N SER A 17 -11.85 7.18 12.38
CA SER A 17 -11.81 5.79 11.91
C SER A 17 -10.90 5.68 10.69
N VAL A 18 -10.13 4.60 10.60
CA VAL A 18 -9.25 4.32 9.46
C VAL A 18 -9.50 2.94 8.89
N ARG A 19 -9.15 2.75 7.62
CA ARG A 19 -9.22 1.48 6.91
C ARG A 19 -7.88 1.15 6.27
N GLN A 20 -7.47 -0.11 6.39
CA GLN A 20 -6.35 -0.64 5.64
C GLN A 20 -6.82 -1.05 4.26
N PHE A 21 -6.17 -0.55 3.21
CA PHE A 21 -6.26 -1.11 1.87
C PHE A 21 -4.97 -1.86 1.55
N VAL A 22 -5.08 -3.08 1.03
CA VAL A 22 -3.94 -3.87 0.58
C VAL A 22 -4.12 -4.21 -0.88
N ILE A 23 -3.30 -3.62 -1.75
CA ILE A 23 -3.32 -3.92 -3.19
C ILE A 23 -2.13 -4.81 -3.56
N SER A 24 -2.44 -5.89 -4.27
CA SER A 24 -1.45 -6.74 -4.93
C SER A 24 -1.68 -6.77 -6.43
N PHE A 25 -0.60 -6.95 -7.18
CA PHE A 25 -0.58 -6.89 -8.65
C PHE A 25 -0.33 -8.26 -9.28
N PRO A 26 -0.75 -8.53 -10.53
CA PRO A 26 -0.41 -9.77 -11.21
C PRO A 26 1.08 -9.91 -11.47
N MET A 27 1.55 -11.16 -11.57
CA MET A 27 2.98 -11.45 -11.79
C MET A 27 3.58 -10.69 -12.98
N ARG A 28 2.83 -10.59 -14.09
CA ARG A 28 3.25 -9.85 -15.30
C ARG A 28 3.53 -8.37 -15.02
N ILE A 29 2.78 -7.74 -14.11
CA ILE A 29 2.95 -6.33 -13.75
C ILE A 29 4.08 -6.16 -12.74
N ARG A 30 4.21 -7.09 -11.78
CA ARG A 30 5.24 -7.01 -10.73
C ARG A 30 6.63 -6.80 -11.32
N TYR A 31 6.98 -7.46 -12.43
CA TYR A 31 8.29 -7.31 -13.08
C TYR A 31 8.66 -5.87 -13.48
N TYR A 32 7.68 -5.00 -13.70
CA TYR A 32 7.92 -3.61 -14.07
C TYR A 32 7.97 -2.66 -12.86
N LEU A 33 7.47 -3.07 -11.70
CA LEU A 33 7.39 -2.24 -10.49
C LEU A 33 8.74 -2.08 -9.76
N GLN A 34 9.86 -2.11 -10.49
CA GLN A 34 11.22 -2.17 -9.95
C GLN A 34 11.83 -0.81 -9.63
N THR A 35 11.29 0.26 -10.21
CA THR A 35 11.84 1.62 -10.03
C THR A 35 10.91 2.47 -9.20
N HIS A 36 11.49 3.37 -8.40
CA HIS A 36 10.73 4.33 -7.62
C HIS A 36 9.75 5.15 -8.48
N LYS A 37 10.15 5.55 -9.69
CA LYS A 37 9.30 6.30 -10.63
C LYS A 37 8.02 5.53 -10.99
N ILE A 38 8.15 4.24 -11.31
CA ILE A 38 7.01 3.40 -11.69
C ILE A 38 6.13 3.10 -10.47
N LEU A 39 6.74 2.78 -9.33
CA LEU A 39 6.02 2.56 -8.07
C LEU A 39 5.17 3.77 -7.69
N GLN A 40 5.72 4.98 -7.76
CA GLN A 40 4.99 6.22 -7.46
C GLN A 40 3.85 6.49 -8.45
N ALA A 41 4.07 6.25 -9.74
CA ALA A 41 3.01 6.41 -10.75
C ALA A 41 1.84 5.46 -10.49
N VAL A 42 2.12 4.20 -10.16
CA VAL A 42 1.09 3.20 -9.83
C VAL A 42 0.44 3.50 -8.49
N LEU A 43 1.20 3.92 -7.47
CA LEU A 43 0.65 4.34 -6.18
C LEU A 43 -0.34 5.49 -6.34
N ARG A 44 -0.01 6.50 -7.15
CA ARG A 44 -0.92 7.61 -7.43
C ARG A 44 -2.24 7.13 -8.04
N ILE A 45 -2.19 6.19 -8.98
CA ILE A 45 -3.40 5.58 -9.55
C ILE A 45 -4.23 4.91 -8.45
N VAL A 46 -3.60 4.14 -7.56
CA VAL A 46 -4.27 3.45 -6.44
C VAL A 46 -4.95 4.44 -5.51
N VAL A 47 -4.22 5.46 -5.04
CA VAL A 47 -4.75 6.49 -4.15
C VAL A 47 -5.89 7.27 -4.81
N ASP A 48 -5.73 7.65 -6.08
CA ASP A 48 -6.77 8.37 -6.82
C ASP A 48 -8.07 7.56 -6.95
N GLU A 49 -7.99 6.24 -7.20
CA GLU A 49 -9.20 5.40 -7.31
C GLU A 49 -9.88 5.19 -5.96
N ILE A 50 -9.12 5.02 -4.88
CA ILE A 50 -9.67 4.99 -3.51
C ILE A 50 -10.36 6.32 -3.20
N ARG A 51 -9.71 7.46 -3.50
CA ARG A 51 -10.29 8.79 -3.31
C ARG A 51 -11.60 8.94 -4.07
N LYS A 52 -11.62 8.57 -5.36
CA LYS A 52 -12.84 8.65 -6.18
C LYS A 52 -13.98 7.84 -5.58
N ARG A 53 -13.70 6.64 -5.07
CA ARG A 53 -14.72 5.82 -4.42
C ARG A 53 -15.22 6.46 -3.12
N LEU A 54 -14.32 6.95 -2.27
CA LEU A 54 -14.71 7.65 -1.04
C LEU A 54 -15.58 8.88 -1.32
N ILE A 55 -15.25 9.66 -2.36
CA ILE A 55 -16.06 10.80 -2.80
C ILE A 55 -17.44 10.34 -3.30
N ALA A 56 -17.49 9.28 -4.12
CA ALA A 56 -18.75 8.78 -4.68
C ALA A 56 -19.69 8.19 -3.62
N CYS A 57 -19.15 7.63 -2.54
CA CYS A 57 -19.92 7.06 -1.43
C CYS A 57 -20.13 8.04 -0.26
N GLY A 58 -19.48 9.20 -0.29
CA GLY A 58 -19.52 10.20 0.77
C GLY A 58 -20.56 11.30 0.53
N PRO A 59 -20.72 12.21 1.49
CA PRO A 59 -21.58 13.37 1.31
C PRO A 59 -21.02 14.29 0.22
N ASP A 60 -21.92 15.02 -0.44
CA ASP A 60 -21.54 16.05 -1.40
C ASP A 60 -20.79 17.17 -0.66
N ASN A 61 -19.57 17.45 -1.12
CA ASN A 61 -18.68 18.41 -0.50
C ASN A 61 -17.90 19.15 -1.58
N PRO A 62 -17.81 20.49 -1.54
CA PRO A 62 -17.13 21.26 -2.57
C PRO A 62 -15.62 20.99 -2.64
N ASP A 63 -14.97 20.59 -1.54
CA ASP A 63 -13.53 20.29 -1.54
C ASP A 63 -13.14 19.07 -0.67
N PRO A 64 -13.51 17.85 -1.09
CA PRO A 64 -13.29 16.65 -0.30
C PRO A 64 -11.81 16.24 -0.33
N LYS A 65 -11.22 16.13 0.85
CA LYS A 65 -9.85 15.66 1.07
C LYS A 65 -9.83 14.25 1.66
N ILE A 66 -8.72 13.54 1.45
CA ILE A 66 -8.46 12.25 2.10
C ILE A 66 -7.12 12.28 2.81
N GLY A 67 -7.01 11.53 3.90
CA GLY A 67 -5.74 11.26 4.58
C GLY A 67 -5.29 9.83 4.29
N ALA A 68 -4.10 9.64 3.74
CA ALA A 68 -3.55 8.32 3.47
C ALA A 68 -2.05 8.21 3.80
N ILE A 69 -1.67 7.10 4.43
CA ILE A 69 -0.28 6.71 4.69
C ILE A 69 0.00 5.41 3.95
N THR A 70 1.04 5.39 3.12
CA THR A 70 1.38 4.21 2.31
C THR A 70 2.69 3.57 2.76
N PHE A 71 2.69 2.24 2.81
CA PHE A 71 3.85 1.38 3.00
C PHE A 71 3.99 0.46 1.79
N ILE A 72 5.12 0.53 1.08
CA ILE A 72 5.40 -0.31 -0.08
C ILE A 72 6.28 -1.48 0.35
N GLN A 73 5.73 -2.71 0.29
CA GLN A 73 6.46 -3.94 0.58
C GLN A 73 6.90 -4.59 -0.73
N HIS A 74 8.20 -4.83 -0.89
CA HIS A 74 8.78 -5.37 -2.13
C HIS A 74 8.88 -6.89 -2.17
N PHE A 75 8.76 -7.55 -1.01
CA PHE A 75 8.98 -8.98 -0.89
C PHE A 75 7.83 -9.68 -0.16
N GLY A 76 7.50 -10.87 -0.63
CA GLY A 76 6.58 -11.76 0.06
C GLY A 76 7.25 -12.51 1.21
N LYS A 77 6.46 -13.31 1.94
CA LYS A 77 6.92 -14.09 3.10
C LYS A 77 8.05 -15.09 2.78
N THR A 78 8.24 -15.45 1.51
CA THR A 78 9.29 -16.37 1.04
C THR A 78 10.49 -15.65 0.39
N LEU A 79 10.61 -14.33 0.61
CA LEU A 79 11.63 -13.47 0.01
C LEU A 79 11.60 -13.42 -1.52
N ASN A 80 10.47 -13.80 -2.13
CA ASN A 80 10.19 -13.60 -3.54
C ASN A 80 9.82 -12.13 -3.79
N TYR A 81 10.27 -11.58 -4.93
CA TYR A 81 9.88 -10.22 -5.32
C TYR A 81 8.37 -10.15 -5.56
N HIS A 82 7.70 -9.37 -4.73
CA HIS A 82 6.25 -9.28 -4.63
C HIS A 82 5.87 -7.86 -4.17
N PRO A 83 6.01 -6.85 -5.03
CA PRO A 83 5.56 -5.50 -4.71
C PRO A 83 4.05 -5.50 -4.42
N HIS A 84 3.69 -5.05 -3.23
CA HIS A 84 2.32 -4.84 -2.77
C HIS A 84 2.28 -3.61 -1.84
N PHE A 85 1.17 -2.89 -1.88
CA PHE A 85 1.04 -1.65 -1.11
C PHE A 85 0.05 -1.85 0.03
N HIS A 86 0.45 -1.45 1.22
CA HIS A 86 -0.44 -1.28 2.36
C HIS A 86 -0.71 0.22 2.50
N LEU A 87 -1.97 0.62 2.41
CA LEU A 87 -2.41 1.98 2.63
C LEU A 87 -3.25 2.00 3.90
N ILE A 88 -2.98 2.93 4.81
CA ILE A 88 -3.86 3.26 5.93
C ILE A 88 -4.53 4.56 5.54
N VAL A 89 -5.83 4.51 5.30
CA VAL A 89 -6.63 5.63 4.80
C VAL A 89 -7.65 6.01 5.87
N ALA A 90 -7.85 7.30 6.13
CA ALA A 90 -8.98 7.74 6.93
C ALA A 90 -10.27 7.24 6.25
N ASP A 91 -11.16 6.58 7.00
CA ASP A 91 -12.33 5.88 6.45
C ASP A 91 -13.48 6.85 6.18
N GLY A 92 -13.18 7.93 5.45
CA GLY A 92 -14.03 9.06 5.24
C GLY A 92 -13.35 10.21 4.50
N LEU A 93 -14.08 11.33 4.41
CA LEU A 93 -13.63 12.55 3.75
C LEU A 93 -13.40 13.64 4.78
N PHE A 94 -12.32 14.40 4.59
CA PHE A 94 -12.10 15.64 5.31
C PHE A 94 -12.65 16.82 4.50
N SER A 95 -13.11 17.84 5.21
CA SER A 95 -13.52 19.12 4.65
C SER A 95 -13.27 20.22 5.65
N THR A 96 -13.19 21.46 5.19
CA THR A 96 -13.04 22.62 6.05
C THR A 96 -14.35 23.40 6.14
N ASN A 97 -14.65 23.92 7.33
CA ASN A 97 -15.70 24.90 7.55
C ASN A 97 -15.10 26.08 8.31
N GLY A 98 -14.63 27.10 7.58
CA GLY A 98 -13.72 28.10 8.16
C GLY A 98 -12.41 27.42 8.57
N ASP A 99 -12.03 27.59 9.84
CA ASP A 99 -10.81 27.00 10.42
C ASP A 99 -11.03 25.56 10.95
N ASP A 100 -12.28 25.08 11.01
CA ASP A 100 -12.59 23.76 11.55
C ASP A 100 -12.39 22.66 10.50
N LEU A 101 -11.61 21.64 10.86
CA LEU A 101 -11.45 20.41 10.08
C LEU A 101 -12.56 19.42 10.46
N LEU A 102 -13.49 19.20 9.54
CA LEU A 102 -14.59 18.25 9.70
C LEU A 102 -14.24 16.91 9.02
N PHE A 103 -14.65 15.81 9.66
CA PHE A 103 -14.49 14.46 9.13
C PHE A 103 -15.86 13.79 8.93
N HIS A 104 -16.09 13.30 7.72
CA HIS A 104 -17.31 12.63 7.31
C HIS A 104 -17.02 11.15 7.03
N GLU A 105 -17.45 10.26 7.93
CA GLU A 105 -17.27 8.82 7.74
C GLU A 105 -17.99 8.32 6.48
N VAL A 106 -17.34 7.43 5.74
CA VAL A 106 -17.88 6.81 4.52
C VAL A 106 -18.04 5.31 4.73
N SER A 107 -19.22 4.81 4.39
CA SER A 107 -19.48 3.36 4.38
C SER A 107 -19.17 2.79 3.00
N LEU A 108 -18.28 1.80 2.96
CA LEU A 108 -17.93 1.08 1.72
C LEU A 108 -18.50 -0.35 1.78
N SER A 109 -19.25 -0.71 0.75
CA SER A 109 -19.73 -2.08 0.53
C SER A 109 -18.65 -2.94 -0.14
N PRO A 110 -18.77 -4.28 -0.14
CA PRO A 110 -17.89 -5.14 -0.93
C PRO A 110 -17.89 -4.81 -2.43
N GLY A 111 -19.03 -4.34 -2.97
CA GLY A 111 -19.13 -3.89 -4.36
C GLY A 111 -18.28 -2.64 -4.64
N ASP A 112 -18.22 -1.70 -3.69
CA ASP A 112 -17.38 -0.51 -3.79
C ASP A 112 -15.88 -0.86 -3.85
N ILE A 113 -15.46 -1.87 -3.08
CA ILE A 113 -14.09 -2.38 -3.11
C ILE A 113 -13.79 -3.05 -4.45
N ALA A 114 -14.72 -3.85 -4.97
CA ALA A 114 -14.57 -4.51 -6.27
C ALA A 114 -14.49 -3.50 -7.42
N ASP A 115 -15.35 -2.49 -7.43
CA ASP A 115 -15.30 -1.43 -8.44
C ASP A 115 -14.01 -0.60 -8.36
N THR A 116 -13.52 -0.34 -7.13
CA THR A 116 -12.25 0.37 -6.91
C THR A 116 -11.09 -0.44 -7.46
N GLU A 117 -11.04 -1.75 -7.20
CA GLU A 117 -10.05 -2.66 -7.80
C GLU A 117 -10.13 -2.61 -9.33
N PHE A 118 -11.32 -2.67 -9.91
CA PHE A 118 -11.51 -2.60 -11.35
C PHE A 118 -11.02 -1.27 -11.95
N GLY A 119 -11.28 -0.15 -11.28
CA GLY A 119 -10.76 1.17 -11.64
C GLY A 119 -9.22 1.22 -11.63
N ILE A 120 -8.61 0.66 -10.58
CA ILE A 120 -7.14 0.53 -10.46
C ILE A 120 -6.61 -0.31 -11.62
N ARG A 121 -7.17 -1.51 -11.83
CA ARG A 121 -6.78 -2.45 -12.89
C ARG A 121 -6.77 -1.75 -14.25
N LYS A 122 -7.86 -1.10 -14.63
CA LYS A 122 -8.01 -0.41 -15.92
C LYS A 122 -6.97 0.70 -16.09
N ARG A 123 -6.76 1.53 -15.07
CA ARG A 123 -5.82 2.65 -15.15
C ARG A 123 -4.36 2.22 -15.12
N VAL A 124 -4.01 1.21 -14.32
CA VAL A 124 -2.66 0.64 -14.31
C VAL A 124 -2.34 0.01 -15.67
N LEU A 125 -3.24 -0.80 -16.23
CA LEU A 125 -3.03 -1.39 -17.55
C LEU A 125 -2.90 -0.33 -18.65
N LYS A 126 -3.73 0.73 -18.61
CA LYS A 126 -3.60 1.88 -19.51
C LYS A 126 -2.26 2.57 -19.36
N TYR A 127 -1.78 2.79 -18.14
CA TYR A 127 -0.47 3.39 -17.90
C TYR A 127 0.65 2.55 -18.54
N PHE A 128 0.61 1.23 -18.39
CA PHE A 128 1.61 0.31 -18.97
C PHE A 128 1.53 0.24 -20.49
N GLY A 129 0.32 0.32 -21.06
CA GLY A 129 0.13 0.46 -22.50
C GLY A 129 0.75 1.74 -23.05
N ASN A 130 0.58 2.86 -22.36
CA ASN A 130 1.19 4.14 -22.73
C ASN A 130 2.72 4.12 -22.60
N GLN A 131 3.31 3.23 -21.79
CA GLN A 131 4.75 3.00 -21.74
C GLN A 131 5.24 2.06 -22.86
N GLY A 132 4.35 1.45 -23.65
CA GLY A 132 4.69 0.49 -24.69
C GLY A 132 5.02 -0.92 -24.18
N TRP A 133 4.71 -1.25 -22.91
CA TRP A 133 5.00 -2.56 -22.34
C TRP A 133 3.94 -3.62 -22.63
N PHE A 134 2.70 -3.19 -22.91
CA PHE A 134 1.61 -4.06 -23.31
C PHE A 134 0.92 -3.50 -24.55
N ASP A 135 0.61 -4.37 -25.50
CA ASP A 135 -0.24 -4.04 -26.64
C ASP A 135 -1.72 -3.98 -26.23
N LYS A 136 -2.57 -3.49 -27.14
CA LYS A 136 -4.01 -3.34 -26.90
C LYS A 136 -4.67 -4.68 -26.57
N GLU A 137 -4.31 -5.74 -27.30
CA GLU A 137 -4.85 -7.08 -27.11
C GLU A 137 -4.53 -7.63 -25.70
N THR A 138 -3.30 -7.44 -25.23
CA THR A 138 -2.89 -7.81 -23.87
C THR A 138 -3.66 -7.03 -22.81
N ILE A 139 -3.83 -5.71 -23.01
CA ILE A 139 -4.59 -4.87 -22.08
C ILE A 139 -6.05 -5.31 -22.02
N GLU A 140 -6.69 -5.56 -23.15
CA GLU A 140 -8.08 -6.03 -23.23
C GLU A 140 -8.24 -7.37 -22.49
N LYS A 141 -7.39 -8.35 -22.80
CA LYS A 141 -7.39 -9.66 -22.12
C LYS A 141 -7.17 -9.55 -20.61
N MET A 142 -6.23 -8.70 -20.18
CA MET A 142 -5.95 -8.52 -18.74
C MET A 142 -7.06 -7.74 -18.01
N THR A 143 -7.78 -6.89 -18.73
CA THR A 143 -8.91 -6.13 -18.16
C THR A 143 -10.13 -7.02 -17.96
N SER A 144 -10.46 -7.84 -18.95
CA SER A 144 -11.67 -8.69 -18.96
C SER A 144 -11.53 -10.00 -18.18
N ASN A 145 -10.31 -10.43 -17.85
CA ASN A 145 -10.09 -11.64 -17.08
C ASN A 145 -10.59 -11.49 -15.63
N GLU A 146 -11.49 -12.38 -15.20
CA GLU A 146 -11.95 -12.47 -13.81
C GLU A 146 -10.78 -12.69 -12.84
N ASN A 147 -9.82 -13.55 -13.22
CA ASN A 147 -8.59 -13.80 -12.49
C ASN A 147 -7.43 -12.95 -13.02
N SER A 148 -7.63 -11.64 -13.09
CA SER A 148 -6.63 -10.67 -13.55
C SER A 148 -5.33 -10.71 -12.73
N GLY A 149 -5.38 -11.23 -11.50
CA GLY A 149 -4.30 -11.26 -10.52
C GLY A 149 -4.09 -9.93 -9.79
N PHE A 150 -4.92 -8.92 -10.06
CA PHE A 150 -5.10 -7.79 -9.17
C PHE A 150 -6.02 -8.20 -8.00
N SER A 151 -5.73 -7.71 -6.81
CA SER A 151 -6.57 -7.93 -5.64
C SER A 151 -6.42 -6.76 -4.68
N LEU A 152 -7.54 -6.15 -4.31
CA LEU A 152 -7.67 -5.09 -3.31
C LEU A 152 -8.44 -5.65 -2.11
N ASP A 153 -7.78 -5.75 -0.96
CA ASP A 153 -8.43 -6.08 0.33
C ASP A 153 -8.65 -4.80 1.13
N ALA A 154 -9.81 -4.66 1.76
CA ALA A 154 -10.16 -3.51 2.59
C ALA A 154 -10.92 -3.91 3.88
N ASN A 155 -10.67 -5.13 4.37
CA ASN A 155 -11.45 -5.75 5.45
C ASN A 155 -11.08 -5.25 6.85
N VAL A 156 -9.88 -4.68 7.01
CA VAL A 156 -9.41 -4.18 8.30
C VAL A 156 -9.81 -2.73 8.47
N ARG A 157 -10.78 -2.47 9.34
CA ARG A 157 -11.20 -1.14 9.79
C ARG A 157 -10.87 -0.99 11.27
N ILE A 158 -10.23 0.12 11.64
CA ILE A 158 -9.95 0.48 13.02
C ILE A 158 -10.84 1.69 13.37
N PRO A 159 -11.71 1.58 14.39
CA PRO A 159 -12.55 2.70 14.80
C PRO A 159 -11.71 3.81 15.46
N SER A 160 -12.23 5.04 15.47
CA SER A 160 -11.52 6.24 15.95
C SER A 160 -10.95 6.14 17.38
N TRP A 161 -11.62 5.40 18.26
CA TRP A 161 -11.21 5.21 19.65
C TRP A 161 -10.11 4.16 19.86
N ASP A 162 -9.90 3.25 18.91
CA ASP A 162 -8.95 2.14 19.05
C ASP A 162 -7.53 2.55 18.61
N ARG A 163 -6.92 3.44 19.41
CA ARG A 163 -5.57 3.96 19.16
C ARG A 163 -4.50 2.86 19.24
N GLU A 164 -4.66 1.90 20.13
CA GLU A 164 -3.77 0.74 20.24
C GLU A 164 -3.87 -0.16 19.00
N GLY A 165 -5.08 -0.36 18.47
CA GLY A 165 -5.31 -1.07 17.21
C GLY A 165 -4.67 -0.39 16.02
N LEU A 166 -4.77 0.95 15.96
CA LEU A 166 -4.11 1.75 14.94
C LEU A 166 -2.58 1.59 15.01
N GLU A 167 -2.01 1.67 16.21
CA GLU A 167 -0.57 1.50 16.40
C GLU A 167 -0.10 0.10 15.97
N ARG A 168 -0.86 -0.95 16.35
CA ARG A 168 -0.58 -2.32 15.94
C ARG A 168 -0.62 -2.49 14.42
N LEU A 169 -1.57 -1.85 13.76
CA LEU A 169 -1.68 -1.84 12.30
C LEU A 169 -0.49 -1.12 11.64
N ILE A 170 -0.10 0.05 12.14
CA ILE A 170 1.05 0.79 11.63
C ILE A 170 2.34 -0.01 11.80
N ARG A 171 2.56 -0.62 12.98
CA ARG A 171 3.70 -1.51 13.21
C ARG A 171 3.70 -2.70 12.25
N TYR A 172 2.52 -3.27 11.97
CA TYR A 172 2.37 -4.35 11.01
C TYR A 172 2.74 -3.92 9.58
N CYS A 173 2.28 -2.74 9.13
CA CYS A 173 2.57 -2.23 7.78
C CYS A 173 4.03 -1.80 7.63
N ALA A 174 4.60 -1.16 8.65
CA ALA A 174 5.96 -0.64 8.69
C ALA A 174 7.04 -1.71 8.91
N ARG A 175 6.64 -2.97 9.17
CA ARG A 175 7.58 -4.08 9.42
C ARG A 175 8.66 -4.17 8.34
N PRO A 176 9.89 -4.57 8.67
CA PRO A 176 10.94 -4.72 7.67
C PRO A 176 10.52 -5.82 6.69
N CYS A 177 11.03 -5.76 5.46
CA CYS A 177 10.66 -6.71 4.41
C CYS A 177 11.06 -8.17 4.71
N PHE A 178 11.81 -8.40 5.79
CA PHE A 178 12.21 -9.71 6.29
C PHE A 178 12.10 -9.73 7.82
N ALA A 179 11.64 -10.85 8.35
CA ALA A 179 11.63 -11.10 9.79
C ALA A 179 13.07 -11.33 10.24
N SER A 180 13.67 -10.37 10.96
CA SER A 180 15.05 -10.47 11.47
C SER A 180 15.26 -11.73 12.31
N GLU A 181 14.24 -12.15 13.06
CA GLU A 181 14.22 -13.37 13.86
C GLU A 181 14.33 -14.66 13.02
N ASN A 182 14.02 -14.59 11.72
CA ASN A 182 14.17 -15.70 10.78
C ASN A 182 15.52 -15.68 10.05
N LEU A 183 16.35 -14.67 10.26
CA LEU A 183 17.67 -14.56 9.66
C LEU A 183 18.73 -15.22 10.55
N ARG A 184 19.56 -16.09 9.98
CA ARG A 184 20.73 -16.66 10.65
C ARG A 184 21.94 -16.59 9.72
N TRP A 185 23.07 -16.16 10.26
CA TRP A 185 24.35 -16.32 9.59
C TRP A 185 24.76 -17.79 9.64
N ASN A 186 25.19 -18.35 8.50
CA ASN A 186 25.63 -19.73 8.41
C ASN A 186 26.85 -19.86 7.49
N GLY A 187 28.03 -19.59 8.04
CA GLY A 187 29.29 -19.63 7.30
C GLY A 187 29.32 -18.58 6.18
N PRO A 188 29.51 -18.96 4.91
CA PRO A 188 29.51 -18.02 3.79
C PRO A 188 28.08 -17.62 3.35
N TRP A 189 27.03 -18.15 3.98
CA TRP A 189 25.65 -17.95 3.57
C TRP A 189 24.79 -17.29 4.65
N ILE A 190 23.69 -16.73 4.21
CA ILE A 190 22.58 -16.31 5.05
C ILE A 190 21.43 -17.31 4.88
N HIS A 191 20.95 -17.86 5.99
CA HIS A 191 19.77 -18.72 6.04
C HIS A 191 18.57 -17.90 6.49
N TYR A 192 17.53 -17.83 5.66
CA TYR A 192 16.25 -17.24 5.99
C TYR A 192 15.20 -18.34 6.19
N ARG A 193 14.75 -18.53 7.44
CA ARG A 193 13.70 -19.50 7.77
C ARG A 193 12.36 -19.05 7.20
N LEU A 194 11.72 -19.93 6.45
CA LEU A 194 10.40 -19.70 5.87
C LEU A 194 9.31 -19.91 6.94
N PRO A 195 8.31 -19.03 7.02
CA PRO A 195 7.22 -19.18 7.99
C PRO A 195 6.30 -20.37 7.69
N LYS A 196 6.30 -20.87 6.45
CA LYS A 196 5.62 -22.09 6.03
C LYS A 196 6.53 -22.88 5.07
N PRO A 197 6.48 -24.21 5.08
CA PRO A 197 7.17 -25.03 4.08
C PRO A 197 6.68 -24.66 2.67
N THR A 198 7.60 -24.66 1.71
CA THR A 198 7.23 -24.56 0.28
C THR A 198 6.54 -25.86 -0.19
N HIS A 199 6.00 -25.86 -1.42
CA HIS A 199 5.42 -27.06 -2.03
C HIS A 199 6.41 -28.24 -2.12
N THR A 200 7.72 -27.97 -2.12
CA THR A 200 8.78 -29.00 -2.10
C THR A 200 9.24 -29.38 -0.69
N GLY A 201 8.56 -28.90 0.36
CA GLY A 201 8.92 -29.16 1.77
C GLY A 201 10.06 -28.29 2.31
N LYS A 202 10.68 -27.44 1.48
CA LYS A 202 11.78 -26.56 1.91
C LYS A 202 11.31 -25.59 3.01
N THR A 203 12.04 -25.52 4.13
CA THR A 203 11.72 -24.68 5.31
C THR A 203 12.63 -23.47 5.50
N PHE A 204 13.68 -23.33 4.69
CA PHE A 204 14.58 -22.17 4.70
C PHE A 204 15.10 -21.86 3.29
N VAL A 205 15.57 -20.64 3.08
CA VAL A 205 16.26 -20.24 1.85
C VAL A 205 17.70 -19.89 2.20
N GLN A 206 18.65 -20.36 1.39
CA GLN A 206 20.06 -20.00 1.48
C GLN A 206 20.36 -18.92 0.44
N ILE A 207 21.00 -17.84 0.86
CA ILE A 207 21.26 -16.64 0.04
C ILE A 207 22.68 -16.15 0.34
N GLU A 208 23.39 -15.68 -0.68
CA GLU A 208 24.70 -15.06 -0.48
C GLU A 208 24.56 -13.72 0.28
N PRO A 209 25.49 -13.34 1.16
CA PRO A 209 25.41 -12.09 1.91
C PRO A 209 25.20 -10.85 1.03
N LEU A 210 25.91 -10.78 -0.12
CA LEU A 210 25.76 -9.66 -1.06
C LEU A 210 24.43 -9.69 -1.80
N GLU A 211 23.92 -10.87 -2.16
CA GLU A 211 22.59 -11.01 -2.75
C GLU A 211 21.49 -10.62 -1.75
N PHE A 212 21.65 -11.00 -0.47
CA PHE A 212 20.73 -10.62 0.61
C PHE A 212 20.74 -9.11 0.85
N ILE A 213 21.92 -8.48 0.92
CA ILE A 213 22.04 -7.02 1.00
C ILE A 213 21.43 -6.38 -0.24
N GLY A 214 21.67 -6.92 -1.44
CA GLY A 214 21.07 -6.43 -2.69
C GLY A 214 19.54 -6.52 -2.72
N LYS A 215 18.96 -7.58 -2.13
CA LYS A 215 17.51 -7.71 -1.93
C LYS A 215 16.99 -6.71 -0.91
N GLY A 216 17.67 -6.55 0.23
CA GLY A 216 17.31 -5.55 1.25
C GLY A 216 17.53 -4.10 0.83
N SER A 217 18.44 -3.86 -0.12
CA SER A 217 18.82 -2.54 -0.64
C SER A 217 18.18 -2.22 -1.99
N GLY A 218 17.33 -3.12 -2.51
CA GLY A 218 16.80 -3.19 -3.87
C GLY A 218 17.04 -1.92 -4.67
N LYS A 219 18.20 -1.83 -5.34
CA LYS A 219 18.67 -0.66 -6.12
C LYS A 219 18.00 0.68 -5.75
N GLY A 220 18.11 1.10 -4.48
CA GLY A 220 17.66 2.41 -4.01
C GLY A 220 16.31 2.47 -3.28
N VAL A 221 15.67 1.34 -2.97
CA VAL A 221 14.43 1.34 -2.20
C VAL A 221 14.71 0.84 -0.78
N ARG A 222 15.00 1.78 0.13
CA ARG A 222 14.83 1.55 1.57
C ARG A 222 13.37 1.17 1.83
N PRO A 223 13.01 0.55 2.97
CA PRO A 223 11.63 0.57 3.47
C PRO A 223 11.29 2.03 3.75
N ASP A 224 10.98 2.73 2.69
CA ASP A 224 10.61 4.10 2.70
C ASP A 224 9.17 4.10 3.17
N ILE A 225 8.97 4.63 4.38
CA ILE A 225 7.71 5.28 4.73
C ILE A 225 7.64 6.53 3.83
N ARG A 226 7.48 6.31 2.53
CA ARG A 226 7.30 7.36 1.53
C ARG A 226 5.91 7.14 0.98
N THR A 227 4.95 7.72 1.69
CA THR A 227 4.19 8.88 1.21
C THR A 227 3.12 9.15 2.27
N PHE A 228 3.29 10.23 3.03
CA PHE A 228 2.18 10.91 3.69
C PHE A 228 1.49 11.70 2.59
N LEU A 229 0.50 11.09 1.94
CA LEU A 229 -0.45 11.86 1.16
C LEU A 229 -1.57 12.19 2.13
N ILE A 230 -1.30 13.15 3.01
CA ILE A 230 -2.39 14.02 3.45
C ILE A 230 -2.62 14.88 2.23
N ASP A 231 -3.60 14.52 1.40
CA ASP A 231 -4.02 15.41 0.33
C ASP A 231 -4.77 16.56 0.99
N VAL A 232 -4.01 17.52 1.53
CA VAL A 232 -4.47 18.88 1.85
C VAL A 232 -4.10 19.78 0.67
N SER A 233 -4.64 19.48 -0.51
CA SER A 233 -4.65 20.43 -1.63
C SER A 233 -5.54 21.64 -1.32
N GLY A 234 -5.22 22.42 -0.28
CA GLY A 234 -6.05 23.54 0.19
C GLY A 234 -5.52 24.28 1.41
N MET A 235 -4.53 23.75 2.13
CA MET A 235 -3.82 24.52 3.18
C MET A 235 -2.74 25.37 2.51
N SER A 236 -3.13 26.55 2.02
CA SER A 236 -2.19 27.66 1.86
C SER A 236 -1.60 27.99 3.22
N GLU A 237 -0.27 28.11 3.26
CA GLU A 237 0.56 28.70 4.30
C GLU A 237 -0.19 29.34 5.49
N CYS A 238 -0.23 28.64 6.64
CA CYS A 238 -0.34 29.31 7.93
C CYS A 238 1.05 29.37 8.54
N SER A 239 1.68 30.52 8.34
CA SER A 239 2.88 30.99 9.02
C SER A 239 2.75 30.87 10.54
N VAL A 240 3.75 30.26 11.18
CA VAL A 240 4.32 30.73 12.44
C VAL A 240 5.83 30.59 12.33
#